data_AF-A0A7V9JHS9-F1
#
_entry.id   AF-A0A7V9JHS9-F1
#
_cell.length_a   1.000
_cell.length_b   1.000
_cell.length_c   1.000
_cell.angle_alpha   90.00
_cell.angle_beta   90.00
_cell.angle_gamma   90.00
#
_symmetry.space_group_name_H-M   'P 1'
#
loop_
_entity.id
_entity.type
_entity.pdbx_description
1 polymer ?
#
loop_
_entity_poly.entity_id
_entity_poly.type
_entity_poly.pdbx_seq_one_letter_code
_entity_poly.pdbx_strand_id
1 'polypeptide(L)'
;AQAIPDEPGTAAALAVQYVNKNGGGGRKVTFSSKNVANDTVSVEVKRETPGFFAKVLGIDSVQVGARATARASGLDQAKWVAPITVNIKHPKLNCGSTGTPPRPVPCFGQPTQLDLLNLKAPNSSDAAGAFGLINLDRSDSGSVGSGTLADWVTRGFDDYMDKGIYTSVPSAKFNDSKFKSALNFRRGDVLLFPIYTTILGTGSNAEYNVVGWVGFEVSDYQASGSTGWVRGSFTKVIWDAVQSQSGAGLNYGARAIQLIE
;
A
#
# COMPACT_ATOMS: atom_id res chain seq x y z
N ALA A 1 -6.05 12.85 -6.97
CA ALA A 1 -6.44 12.19 -5.70
C ALA A 1 -5.25 11.76 -4.83
N GLN A 2 -4.01 12.18 -5.13
CA GLN A 2 -2.83 11.68 -4.42
C GLN A 2 -2.78 12.09 -2.93
N ALA A 3 -3.33 13.26 -2.60
CA ALA A 3 -3.34 13.80 -1.23
C ALA A 3 -4.59 13.41 -0.40
N ILE A 4 -5.48 12.59 -0.95
CA ILE A 4 -6.74 12.21 -0.33
C ILE A 4 -6.58 10.90 0.47
N PRO A 5 -7.28 10.71 1.62
CA PRO A 5 -8.14 11.66 2.35
C PRO A 5 -7.44 12.60 3.33
N ASP A 6 -6.12 12.48 3.51
CA ASP A 6 -5.44 13.12 4.64
C ASP A 6 -5.33 14.64 4.50
N GLU A 7 -5.23 15.16 3.27
CA GLU A 7 -5.04 16.58 3.00
C GLU A 7 -5.99 17.09 1.89
N PRO A 8 -7.29 17.28 2.19
CA PRO A 8 -8.27 17.79 1.22
C PRO A 8 -7.88 19.16 0.66
N GLY A 9 -7.24 20.03 1.46
CA GLY A 9 -6.75 21.33 1.01
C GLY A 9 -5.67 21.22 -0.07
N THR A 10 -4.67 20.36 0.16
CA THR A 10 -3.62 20.05 -0.83
C THR A 10 -4.22 19.42 -2.09
N ALA A 11 -5.20 18.51 -1.93
CA ALA A 11 -5.90 17.90 -3.05
C ALA A 11 -6.69 18.93 -3.88
N ALA A 12 -7.34 19.91 -3.24
CA ALA A 12 -8.05 20.98 -3.91
C ALA A 12 -7.09 21.88 -4.69
N ALA A 13 -5.97 22.27 -4.09
CA ALA A 13 -4.93 23.06 -4.75
C ALA A 13 -4.37 22.34 -5.99
N LEU A 14 -4.09 21.04 -5.89
CA LEU A 14 -3.60 20.25 -7.02
C LEU A 14 -4.66 20.11 -8.13
N ALA A 15 -5.93 19.91 -7.77
CA ALA A 15 -7.03 19.90 -8.74
C ALA A 15 -7.12 21.24 -9.50
N VAL A 16 -6.97 22.36 -8.79
CA VAL A 16 -6.92 23.70 -9.39
C VAL A 16 -5.74 23.83 -10.36
N GLN A 17 -4.55 23.36 -9.99
CA GLN A 17 -3.39 23.39 -10.87
C GLN A 17 -3.63 22.61 -12.16
N TYR A 18 -4.23 21.42 -12.09
CA TYR A 18 -4.55 20.64 -13.29
C TYR A 18 -5.62 21.31 -14.17
N VAL A 19 -6.68 21.88 -13.58
CA VAL A 19 -7.69 22.62 -14.37
C VAL A 19 -7.08 23.83 -15.08
N ASN A 20 -6.21 24.59 -14.40
CA ASN A 20 -5.52 25.71 -15.01
C ASN A 20 -4.60 25.27 -16.16
N LYS A 21 -3.90 24.13 -16.02
CA LYS A 21 -3.09 23.54 -17.11
C LYS A 21 -3.94 23.09 -18.30
N ASN A 22 -5.18 22.66 -18.05
CA ASN A 22 -6.10 22.14 -19.07
C ASN A 22 -7.02 23.21 -19.68
N GLY A 23 -6.61 24.48 -19.69
CA GLY A 23 -7.32 25.56 -20.40
C GLY A 23 -8.35 26.35 -19.58
N GLY A 24 -8.42 26.11 -18.26
CA GLY A 24 -9.23 26.91 -17.34
C GLY A 24 -10.75 26.67 -17.43
N GLY A 25 -11.54 27.63 -16.94
CA GLY A 25 -13.01 27.56 -16.91
C GLY A 25 -13.61 27.64 -15.51
N GLY A 26 -14.93 27.81 -15.44
CA GLY A 26 -15.69 27.76 -14.18
C GLY A 26 -15.62 26.35 -13.63
N ARG A 27 -15.19 26.20 -12.37
CA ARG A 27 -14.90 24.89 -11.78
C ARG A 27 -15.58 24.67 -10.44
N LYS A 28 -15.94 23.43 -10.18
CA LYS A 28 -16.44 22.97 -8.90
C LYS A 28 -15.66 21.73 -8.49
N VAL A 29 -14.88 21.84 -7.41
CA VAL A 29 -14.23 20.70 -6.77
C VAL A 29 -15.05 20.33 -5.56
N THR A 30 -15.55 19.10 -5.52
CA THR A 30 -16.29 18.57 -4.37
C THR A 30 -15.57 17.37 -3.79
N PHE A 31 -15.55 17.32 -2.47
CA PHE A 31 -15.08 16.17 -1.71
C PHE A 31 -16.30 15.46 -1.13
N SER A 32 -16.30 14.13 -1.22
CA SER A 32 -17.32 13.28 -0.62
C SER A 32 -16.68 12.04 -0.03
N SER A 33 -17.48 11.30 0.74
CA SER A 33 -17.06 10.08 1.42
C SER A 33 -17.90 8.92 0.92
N LYS A 34 -17.26 7.87 0.42
CA LYS A 34 -17.94 6.60 0.14
C LYS A 34 -17.61 5.56 1.20
N ASN A 35 -16.33 5.33 1.44
CA ASN A 35 -15.82 4.29 2.33
C ASN A 35 -15.08 4.90 3.53
N VAL A 36 -14.29 5.95 3.33
CA VAL A 36 -13.73 6.76 4.43
C VAL A 36 -13.97 8.25 4.20
N ALA A 37 -13.80 9.04 5.26
CA ALA A 37 -13.97 10.48 5.21
C ALA A 37 -13.14 11.09 4.08
N ASN A 38 -13.77 11.88 3.21
CA ASN A 38 -13.16 12.61 2.09
C ASN A 38 -12.47 11.74 1.02
N ASP A 39 -12.75 10.44 0.92
CA ASP A 39 -12.04 9.52 0.01
C ASP A 39 -12.29 9.72 -1.50
N THR A 40 -13.25 10.56 -1.85
CA THR A 40 -13.70 10.78 -3.22
C THR A 40 -13.59 12.26 -3.57
N VAL A 41 -12.97 12.56 -4.71
CA VAL A 41 -12.93 13.91 -5.28
C VAL A 41 -13.60 13.90 -6.64
N SER A 42 -14.52 14.86 -6.84
CA SER A 42 -15.14 15.12 -8.13
C SER A 42 -14.75 16.53 -8.58
N VAL A 43 -14.32 16.63 -9.82
CA VAL A 43 -13.99 17.89 -10.48
C VAL A 43 -14.94 18.07 -11.65
N GLU A 44 -15.71 19.16 -11.63
CA GLU A 44 -16.57 19.58 -12.72
C GLU A 44 -16.01 20.88 -13.32
N VAL A 45 -15.90 20.94 -14.65
CA VAL A 45 -15.46 22.11 -15.40
C VAL A 45 -16.55 22.48 -16.39
N LYS A 46 -16.89 23.77 -16.47
CA LYS A 46 -17.82 24.33 -17.45
C LYS A 46 -17.16 25.47 -18.20
N ARG A 47 -17.39 25.52 -19.52
CA ARG A 47 -16.92 26.58 -20.40
C ARG A 47 -17.96 26.92 -21.45
N GLU A 48 -18.23 28.21 -21.63
CA GLU A 48 -18.97 28.69 -22.79
C GLU A 48 -18.07 28.59 -24.03
N THR A 49 -18.55 27.89 -25.06
CA THR A 49 -17.83 27.76 -26.33
C THR A 49 -18.70 28.31 -27.47
N PRO A 50 -18.15 29.13 -28.38
CA PRO A 50 -18.93 29.65 -29.51
C PRO A 50 -19.45 28.49 -30.37
N GLY A 51 -20.76 28.42 -30.58
CA GLY A 51 -21.35 27.40 -31.44
C GLY A 51 -21.25 27.82 -32.90
N PHE A 52 -20.36 27.20 -33.68
CA PHE A 52 -20.16 27.56 -35.10
C PHE A 52 -21.45 27.39 -35.93
N PHE A 53 -22.18 26.29 -35.71
CA PHE A 53 -23.48 26.05 -36.34
C PHE A 53 -24.67 26.58 -35.54
N ALA A 54 -24.52 26.75 -34.21
CA ALA A 54 -25.59 27.23 -33.33
C ALA A 54 -25.96 28.70 -33.61
N LYS A 55 -25.00 29.50 -34.12
CA LYS A 55 -25.24 30.88 -34.59
C LYS A 55 -26.25 30.98 -35.73
N VAL A 56 -26.34 29.95 -36.59
CA VAL A 56 -27.36 29.91 -37.67
C VAL A 56 -28.78 29.76 -37.12
N LEU A 57 -28.91 29.26 -35.87
CA LEU A 57 -30.17 29.10 -35.15
C LEU A 57 -30.41 30.19 -34.07
N GLY A 58 -29.60 31.26 -34.05
CA GLY A 58 -29.73 32.35 -33.06
C GLY A 58 -29.19 32.02 -31.66
N ILE A 59 -28.34 30.99 -31.53
CA ILE A 59 -27.69 30.61 -30.27
C ILE A 59 -26.22 31.03 -30.32
N ASP A 60 -25.84 32.02 -29.50
CA ASP A 60 -24.50 32.65 -29.56
C ASP A 60 -23.38 31.81 -28.93
N SER A 61 -23.70 31.00 -27.92
CA SER A 61 -22.76 30.09 -27.26
C SER A 61 -23.46 28.81 -26.80
N VAL A 62 -22.67 27.75 -26.68
CA VAL A 62 -23.08 26.51 -26.02
C VAL A 62 -22.19 26.27 -24.81
N GLN A 63 -22.82 25.93 -23.68
CA GLN A 63 -22.10 25.51 -22.50
C GLN A 63 -21.63 24.07 -22.68
N VAL A 64 -20.32 23.88 -22.73
CA VAL A 64 -19.71 22.54 -22.69
C VAL A 64 -19.17 22.27 -21.30
N GLY A 65 -19.33 21.02 -20.85
CA GLY A 65 -18.90 20.60 -19.52
C GLY A 65 -18.18 19.27 -19.55
N ALA A 66 -17.30 19.07 -18.58
CA ALA A 66 -16.65 17.80 -18.29
C ALA A 66 -16.66 17.53 -16.79
N ARG A 67 -16.77 16.26 -16.42
CA ARG A 67 -16.70 15.81 -15.03
C ARG A 67 -15.71 14.66 -14.95
N ALA A 68 -14.91 14.64 -13.90
CA ALA A 68 -14.04 13.53 -13.55
C ALA A 68 -14.12 13.28 -12.05
N THR A 69 -14.31 12.03 -11.65
CA THR A 69 -14.37 11.60 -10.26
C THR A 69 -13.32 10.54 -10.00
N ALA A 70 -12.47 10.76 -9.00
CA ALA A 70 -11.47 9.79 -8.56
C ALA A 70 -11.67 9.43 -7.09
N ARG A 71 -11.41 8.16 -6.76
CA ARG A 71 -11.50 7.64 -5.39
C ARG A 71 -10.18 7.04 -4.95
N ALA A 72 -9.80 7.30 -3.71
CA ALA A 72 -8.72 6.60 -3.02
C ALA A 72 -9.33 5.49 -2.14
N SER A 73 -8.83 4.27 -2.24
CA SER A 73 -9.28 3.15 -1.40
C SER A 73 -8.11 2.31 -0.90
N GLY A 74 -8.40 1.44 0.07
CA GLY A 74 -7.47 0.47 0.61
C GLY A 74 -7.25 -0.64 -0.40
N LEU A 75 -6.36 -1.58 -0.08
CA LEU A 75 -5.99 -2.65 -0.99
C LEU A 75 -6.78 -3.92 -0.62
N ASP A 76 -7.44 -4.53 -1.60
CA ASP A 76 -7.93 -5.92 -1.48
C ASP A 76 -6.90 -6.92 -1.99
N GLN A 77 -6.15 -6.54 -3.03
CA GLN A 77 -4.97 -7.27 -3.53
C GLN A 77 -3.87 -6.28 -3.90
N ALA A 78 -2.61 -6.68 -3.80
CA ALA A 78 -1.46 -5.83 -4.08
C ALA A 78 -0.47 -6.49 -5.04
N LYS A 79 0.08 -5.72 -5.99
CA LYS A 79 1.24 -6.14 -6.79
C LYS A 79 2.54 -5.65 -6.18
N TRP A 80 3.67 -6.14 -6.68
CA TRP A 80 5.02 -5.68 -6.34
C TRP A 80 5.35 -5.81 -4.85
N VAL A 81 4.72 -6.78 -4.18
CA VAL A 81 4.89 -7.01 -2.75
C VAL A 81 6.27 -7.62 -2.49
N ALA A 82 6.95 -7.17 -1.44
CA ALA A 82 8.18 -7.80 -0.96
C ALA A 82 7.85 -8.81 0.16
N PRO A 83 8.62 -9.91 0.30
CA PRO A 83 8.24 -11.06 1.13
C PRO A 83 8.42 -10.85 2.64
N ILE A 84 8.79 -9.64 3.08
CA ILE A 84 9.08 -9.34 4.48
C ILE A 84 7.79 -9.00 5.21
N THR A 85 7.46 -9.72 6.28
CA THR A 85 6.20 -9.54 7.00
C THR A 85 6.31 -8.59 8.20
N VAL A 86 5.22 -7.91 8.51
CA VAL A 86 5.09 -7.00 9.66
C VAL A 86 3.99 -7.49 10.59
N ASN A 87 4.28 -7.62 11.88
CA ASN A 87 3.25 -7.98 12.87
C ASN A 87 2.27 -6.81 13.05
N ILE A 88 0.96 -7.07 13.01
CA ILE A 88 -0.06 -6.04 13.24
C ILE A 88 0.10 -5.33 14.59
N LYS A 89 0.70 -5.98 15.59
CA LYS A 89 0.94 -5.43 16.93
C LYS A 89 2.24 -4.62 17.05
N HIS A 90 2.97 -4.44 15.95
CA HIS A 90 4.23 -3.71 15.97
C HIS A 90 4.01 -2.26 16.47
N PRO A 91 4.77 -1.76 17.46
CA PRO A 91 4.47 -0.49 18.13
C PRO A 91 4.36 0.70 17.17
N LYS A 92 5.27 0.81 16.20
CA LYS A 92 5.26 1.91 15.21
C LYS A 92 4.19 1.75 14.12
N LEU A 93 3.47 0.63 14.08
CA LEU A 93 2.29 0.46 13.25
C LEU A 93 1.01 0.96 13.97
N ASN A 94 1.05 1.12 15.30
CA ASN A 94 -0.10 1.36 16.17
C ASN A 94 -0.01 2.70 16.92
N CYS A 95 0.30 3.79 16.22
CA CYS A 95 0.43 5.12 16.84
C CYS A 95 -0.88 5.89 16.96
N GLY A 96 -1.93 5.35 16.36
CA GLY A 96 -3.32 5.74 16.54
C GLY A 96 -4.22 4.65 15.97
N SER A 97 -5.53 4.87 16.02
CA SER A 97 -6.49 4.02 15.31
C SER A 97 -7.60 4.86 14.71
N THR A 98 -7.98 4.56 13.47
CA THR A 98 -9.07 5.23 12.77
C THR A 98 -9.98 4.22 12.07
N GLY A 99 -11.16 4.66 11.64
CA GLY A 99 -12.17 3.83 10.99
C GLY A 99 -13.01 2.98 11.95
N THR A 100 -14.00 2.28 11.39
CA THR A 100 -14.92 1.42 12.14
C THR A 100 -15.01 0.05 11.43
N PRO A 101 -14.55 -1.06 12.05
CA PRO A 101 -13.86 -1.11 13.35
C PRO A 101 -12.49 -0.39 13.34
N PRO A 102 -11.96 0.02 14.51
CA PRO A 102 -10.69 0.73 14.59
C PRO A 102 -9.56 -0.10 13.99
N ARG A 103 -8.83 0.48 13.04
CA ARG A 103 -7.62 -0.11 12.46
C ARG A 103 -6.43 0.78 12.77
N PRO A 104 -5.22 0.22 12.94
CA PRO A 104 -4.10 0.99 13.44
C PRO A 104 -3.54 1.91 12.35
N VAL A 105 -3.03 3.05 12.80
CA VAL A 105 -2.37 4.07 11.98
C VAL A 105 -0.89 4.09 12.32
N PRO A 106 0.02 3.87 11.35
CA PRO A 106 1.45 3.91 11.58
C PRO A 106 1.97 5.28 12.02
N CYS A 107 3.05 5.27 12.80
CA CYS A 107 3.92 6.42 13.02
C CYS A 107 4.73 6.69 11.73
N PHE A 108 4.12 7.31 10.74
CA PHE A 108 4.80 7.56 9.47
C PHE A 108 6.07 8.40 9.65
N GLY A 109 7.15 8.01 8.95
CA GLY A 109 8.46 8.65 8.99
C GLY A 109 9.26 8.44 10.29
N GLN A 110 8.71 7.74 11.29
CA GLN A 110 9.46 7.44 12.51
C GLN A 110 10.35 6.20 12.30
N PRO A 111 11.65 6.28 12.67
CA PRO A 111 12.55 5.14 12.57
C PRO A 111 12.05 3.94 13.38
N THR A 112 12.20 2.76 12.81
CA THR A 112 11.88 1.49 13.46
C THR A 112 12.67 0.31 12.90
N GLN A 113 12.59 -0.81 13.59
CA GLN A 113 13.28 -2.06 13.23
C GLN A 113 12.26 -3.19 13.15
N LEU A 114 12.33 -3.94 12.06
CA LEU A 114 11.59 -5.18 11.84
C LEU A 114 12.57 -6.34 12.00
N ASP A 115 12.34 -7.19 12.99
CA ASP A 115 13.13 -8.40 13.18
C ASP A 115 12.71 -9.47 12.16
N LEU A 116 13.68 -10.11 11.50
CA LEU A 116 13.44 -11.17 10.52
C LEU A 116 13.42 -12.57 11.16
N LEU A 117 13.74 -12.65 12.44
CA LEU A 117 13.93 -13.86 13.23
C LEU A 117 13.15 -13.76 14.53
N ASN A 118 12.83 -14.93 15.10
CA ASN A 118 12.23 -15.03 16.43
C ASN A 118 10.96 -14.18 16.58
N LEU A 119 10.04 -14.30 15.62
CA LEU A 119 8.70 -13.69 15.69
C LEU A 119 7.78 -14.28 16.78
N LYS A 120 8.37 -15.08 17.67
CA LYS A 120 7.75 -15.74 18.81
C LYS A 120 7.49 -14.71 19.91
N ALA A 121 6.26 -14.61 20.40
CA ALA A 121 6.03 -13.94 21.68
C ALA A 121 6.65 -14.77 22.82
N PRO A 122 7.16 -14.16 23.90
CA PRO A 122 7.62 -14.90 25.07
C PRO A 122 6.52 -15.89 25.50
N ASN A 123 6.84 -17.19 25.55
CA ASN A 123 5.95 -18.30 25.94
C ASN A 123 4.89 -18.79 24.92
N SER A 124 4.92 -18.36 23.65
CA SER A 124 4.02 -18.94 22.61
C SER A 124 4.58 -20.27 22.08
N SER A 125 3.75 -21.31 21.87
CA SER A 125 4.18 -22.52 21.12
C SER A 125 4.25 -22.28 19.62
N ASP A 126 3.44 -21.36 19.11
CA ASP A 126 3.38 -20.97 17.71
C ASP A 126 4.51 -20.00 17.34
N ALA A 127 4.81 -19.90 16.03
CA ALA A 127 5.89 -19.07 15.48
C ALA A 127 7.33 -19.48 15.86
N ALA A 128 7.52 -20.58 16.60
CA ALA A 128 8.84 -21.12 16.87
C ALA A 128 9.54 -21.49 15.55
N GLY A 129 10.71 -20.89 15.28
CA GLY A 129 11.43 -21.09 14.03
C GLY A 129 10.76 -20.48 12.79
N ALA A 130 9.71 -19.67 12.97
CA ALA A 130 9.12 -18.89 11.90
C ALA A 130 9.93 -17.60 11.69
N PHE A 131 10.19 -17.27 10.43
CA PHE A 131 10.96 -16.10 10.03
C PHE A 131 10.03 -15.07 9.43
N GLY A 132 10.43 -13.79 9.44
CA GLY A 132 9.67 -12.69 8.83
C GLY A 132 9.63 -12.72 7.30
N LEU A 133 9.71 -13.90 6.69
CA LEU A 133 9.67 -14.14 5.26
C LEU A 133 8.56 -15.13 4.94
N ILE A 134 7.71 -14.79 3.98
CA ILE A 134 6.64 -15.67 3.48
C ILE A 134 6.79 -15.98 2.01
N ASN A 135 6.23 -17.12 1.60
CA ASN A 135 5.98 -17.38 0.19
C ASN A 135 4.83 -16.48 -0.27
N LEU A 136 5.05 -15.63 -1.27
CA LEU A 136 4.04 -14.72 -1.81
C LEU A 136 3.15 -15.39 -2.88
N ASP A 137 3.62 -16.49 -3.45
CA ASP A 137 2.85 -17.29 -4.39
C ASP A 137 1.99 -18.29 -3.62
N ARG A 138 0.69 -18.01 -3.55
CA ARG A 138 -0.28 -18.86 -2.84
C ARG A 138 -0.60 -20.16 -3.61
N SER A 139 -0.29 -20.21 -4.89
CA SER A 139 -0.49 -21.41 -5.73
C SER A 139 0.59 -22.48 -5.49
N ASP A 140 1.72 -22.08 -4.91
CA ASP A 140 2.81 -22.97 -4.51
C ASP A 140 2.84 -23.11 -2.98
N SER A 141 2.51 -24.29 -2.46
CA SER A 141 2.61 -24.59 -1.03
C SER A 141 4.03 -24.90 -0.57
N GLY A 142 4.99 -24.94 -1.48
CA GLY A 142 6.41 -25.22 -1.23
C GLY A 142 7.18 -24.04 -0.63
N SER A 143 8.43 -24.32 -0.26
CA SER A 143 9.39 -23.28 0.12
C SER A 143 10.07 -22.72 -1.13
N VAL A 144 9.84 -21.43 -1.41
CA VAL A 144 10.56 -20.73 -2.49
C VAL A 144 12.06 -20.61 -2.21
N GLY A 145 12.86 -20.65 -3.27
CA GLY A 145 14.32 -20.52 -3.20
C GLY A 145 14.77 -19.10 -2.81
N SER A 146 16.01 -18.98 -2.30
CA SER A 146 16.59 -17.67 -1.95
C SER A 146 16.68 -16.71 -3.14
N GLY A 147 16.85 -17.24 -4.36
CA GLY A 147 16.83 -16.45 -5.60
C GLY A 147 15.49 -15.79 -5.85
N THR A 148 14.40 -16.56 -5.76
CA THR A 148 13.02 -16.05 -5.88
C THR A 148 12.72 -14.97 -4.84
N LEU A 149 13.15 -15.17 -3.60
CA LEU A 149 12.97 -14.16 -2.55
C LEU A 149 13.76 -12.88 -2.81
N ALA A 150 15.01 -13.00 -3.24
CA ALA A 150 15.84 -11.86 -3.62
C ALA A 150 15.21 -11.08 -4.80
N ASP A 151 14.64 -11.79 -5.76
CA ASP A 151 13.94 -11.20 -6.89
C ASP A 151 12.69 -10.43 -6.44
N TRP A 152 11.89 -10.99 -5.53
CA TRP A 152 10.72 -10.29 -4.98
C TRP A 152 11.10 -9.10 -4.11
N VAL A 153 12.23 -9.12 -3.40
CA VAL A 153 12.74 -7.92 -2.74
C VAL A 153 13.16 -6.87 -3.78
N THR A 154 13.87 -7.28 -4.83
CA THR A 154 14.46 -6.37 -5.82
C THR A 154 13.40 -5.71 -6.71
N ARG A 155 12.43 -6.49 -7.18
CA ARG A 155 11.47 -6.09 -8.21
C ARG A 155 10.02 -6.06 -7.70
N GLY A 156 9.76 -6.66 -6.54
CA GLY A 156 8.40 -6.96 -6.09
C GLY A 156 7.85 -8.24 -6.72
N PHE A 157 6.89 -8.88 -6.06
CA PHE A 157 6.13 -9.99 -6.60
C PHE A 157 5.24 -9.52 -7.76
N ASP A 158 5.49 -10.03 -8.96
CA ASP A 158 4.81 -9.63 -10.20
C ASP A 158 3.47 -10.38 -10.40
N ASP A 159 2.68 -10.47 -9.34
CA ASP A 159 1.29 -10.92 -9.40
C ASP A 159 0.49 -10.30 -8.25
N TYR A 160 -0.83 -10.42 -8.31
CA TYR A 160 -1.72 -9.95 -7.27
C TYR A 160 -1.69 -10.88 -6.06
N MET A 161 -1.16 -10.36 -4.95
CA MET A 161 -1.26 -10.98 -3.64
C MET A 161 -2.59 -10.58 -2.98
N ASP A 162 -3.44 -11.55 -2.66
CA ASP A 162 -4.66 -11.37 -1.88
C ASP A 162 -4.40 -11.37 -0.35
N LYS A 163 -5.45 -11.11 0.43
CA LYS A 163 -5.40 -11.32 1.88
C LYS A 163 -5.67 -12.79 2.20
N GLY A 164 -5.09 -13.30 3.28
CA GLY A 164 -5.34 -14.65 3.74
C GLY A 164 -4.10 -15.35 4.25
N ILE A 165 -4.10 -16.68 4.15
CA ILE A 165 -3.06 -17.54 4.72
C ILE A 165 -1.94 -17.75 3.71
N TYR A 166 -0.72 -17.47 4.15
CA TYR A 166 0.53 -17.68 3.40
C TYR A 166 1.54 -18.48 4.23
N THR A 167 2.31 -19.35 3.57
CA THR A 167 3.29 -20.21 4.23
C THR A 167 4.59 -19.47 4.51
N SER A 168 5.23 -19.82 5.62
CA SER A 168 6.56 -19.32 5.98
C SER A 168 7.61 -19.81 4.99
N VAL A 169 8.62 -18.99 4.74
CA VAL A 169 9.88 -19.48 4.18
C VAL A 169 10.81 -19.92 5.31
N PRO A 170 11.13 -21.22 5.43
CA PRO A 170 12.05 -21.73 6.45
C PRO A 170 13.52 -21.38 6.20
N SER A 171 14.37 -21.73 7.16
CA SER A 171 15.84 -21.75 7.07
C SER A 171 16.55 -20.40 6.97
N ALA A 172 16.04 -19.35 7.60
CA ALA A 172 16.73 -18.07 7.73
C ALA A 172 17.28 -17.54 6.39
N LYS A 173 16.51 -17.65 5.28
CA LYS A 173 16.99 -17.33 3.92
C LYS A 173 17.42 -15.88 3.72
N PHE A 174 17.11 -14.99 4.67
CA PHE A 174 17.70 -13.65 4.70
C PHE A 174 19.23 -13.68 4.81
N ASN A 175 19.82 -14.76 5.35
CA ASN A 175 21.27 -14.95 5.41
C ASN A 175 21.94 -15.14 4.04
N ASP A 176 21.17 -15.44 3.00
CA ASP A 176 21.65 -15.66 1.65
C ASP A 176 22.26 -14.38 1.05
N SER A 177 23.39 -14.53 0.36
CA SER A 177 24.06 -13.42 -0.33
C SER A 177 23.16 -12.67 -1.32
N LYS A 178 22.26 -13.37 -2.02
CA LYS A 178 21.34 -12.76 -2.98
C LYS A 178 20.30 -11.89 -2.28
N PHE A 179 19.77 -12.35 -1.15
CA PHE A 179 18.81 -11.58 -0.37
C PHE A 179 19.45 -10.31 0.22
N LYS A 180 20.69 -10.43 0.71
CA LYS A 180 21.49 -9.27 1.15
C LYS A 180 21.70 -8.27 0.02
N SER A 181 22.10 -8.73 -1.16
CA SER A 181 22.29 -7.86 -2.32
C SER A 181 21.00 -7.16 -2.74
N ALA A 182 19.86 -7.85 -2.68
CA ALA A 182 18.56 -7.27 -2.96
C ALA A 182 18.18 -6.17 -1.94
N LEU A 183 18.35 -6.42 -0.64
CA LEU A 183 18.12 -5.39 0.39
C LEU A 183 19.08 -4.21 0.25
N ASN A 184 20.33 -4.46 -0.10
CA ASN A 184 21.29 -3.40 -0.37
C ASN A 184 20.88 -2.54 -1.56
N PHE A 185 20.41 -3.17 -2.63
CA PHE A 185 19.93 -2.49 -3.82
C PHE A 185 18.69 -1.63 -3.54
N ARG A 186 17.79 -2.09 -2.67
CA ARG A 186 16.57 -1.38 -2.28
C ARG A 186 16.75 -0.43 -1.10
N ARG A 187 17.98 -0.14 -0.69
CA ARG A 187 18.26 0.81 0.39
C ARG A 187 17.93 2.23 -0.08
N GLY A 188 17.14 2.94 0.69
CA GLY A 188 16.56 4.24 0.33
C GLY A 188 15.27 4.15 -0.48
N ASP A 189 14.88 2.95 -0.93
CA ASP A 189 13.62 2.75 -1.64
C ASP A 189 12.49 2.37 -0.68
N VAL A 190 11.27 2.64 -1.14
CA VAL A 190 10.05 2.15 -0.50
C VAL A 190 9.70 0.77 -1.04
N LEU A 191 9.47 -0.17 -0.13
CA LEU A 191 8.94 -1.51 -0.40
C LEU A 191 7.56 -1.67 0.21
N LEU A 192 6.72 -2.51 -0.38
CA LEU A 192 5.41 -2.85 0.18
C LEU A 192 5.51 -4.16 0.96
N PHE A 193 5.25 -4.11 2.27
CA PHE A 193 5.34 -5.26 3.15
C PHE A 193 3.96 -5.74 3.62
N PRO A 194 3.67 -7.06 3.57
CA PRO A 194 2.44 -7.64 4.11
C PRO A 194 2.39 -7.55 5.64
N ILE A 195 1.22 -7.23 6.17
CA ILE A 195 0.91 -7.19 7.60
C ILE A 195 0.15 -8.45 7.98
N TYR A 196 0.62 -9.15 9.02
CA TYR A 196 -0.02 -10.35 9.54
C TYR A 196 -0.62 -10.16 10.94
N THR A 197 -1.70 -10.87 11.25
CA THR A 197 -2.32 -10.85 12.59
C THR A 197 -1.87 -11.98 13.50
N THR A 198 -1.74 -13.17 12.92
CA THR A 198 -1.55 -14.43 13.64
C THR A 198 -0.59 -15.29 12.85
N ILE A 199 0.22 -16.05 13.58
CA ILE A 199 1.04 -17.14 13.04
C ILE A 199 0.48 -18.42 13.64
N LEU A 200 0.13 -19.38 12.79
CA LEU A 200 -0.25 -20.73 13.21
C LEU A 200 0.89 -21.68 12.88
N GLY A 201 1.12 -22.69 13.72
CA GLY A 201 2.16 -23.68 13.46
C GLY A 201 3.58 -23.15 13.70
N THR A 202 4.57 -23.96 13.30
CA THR A 202 5.99 -23.74 13.61
C THR A 202 6.90 -24.14 12.44
N GLY A 203 8.09 -23.54 12.40
CA GLY A 203 9.13 -23.82 11.40
C GLY A 203 8.62 -23.69 9.97
N SER A 204 8.83 -24.75 9.18
CA SER A 204 8.41 -24.81 7.77
C SER A 204 6.88 -24.86 7.58
N ASN A 205 6.13 -25.21 8.63
CA ASN A 205 4.66 -25.29 8.59
C ASN A 205 4.01 -24.05 9.20
N ALA A 206 4.79 -22.99 9.48
CA ALA A 206 4.21 -21.78 10.03
C ALA A 206 3.41 -21.04 8.94
N GLU A 207 2.22 -20.58 9.30
CA GLU A 207 1.27 -19.94 8.42
C GLU A 207 0.92 -18.55 8.92
N TYR A 208 1.01 -17.55 8.05
CA TYR A 208 0.77 -16.14 8.35
C TYR A 208 -0.59 -15.72 7.80
N ASN A 209 -1.47 -15.22 8.67
CA ASN A 209 -2.70 -14.60 8.23
C ASN A 209 -2.47 -13.12 7.87
N VAL A 210 -2.30 -12.85 6.58
CA VAL A 210 -2.08 -11.52 6.00
C VAL A 210 -3.41 -10.77 5.87
N VAL A 211 -3.44 -9.54 6.40
CA VAL A 211 -4.66 -8.72 6.50
C VAL A 211 -4.55 -7.35 5.80
N GLY A 212 -3.38 -7.04 5.24
CA GLY A 212 -3.14 -5.79 4.52
C GLY A 212 -1.66 -5.58 4.26
N TRP A 213 -1.30 -4.37 3.85
CA TRP A 213 0.06 -4.00 3.48
C TRP A 213 0.42 -2.61 3.96
N VAL A 214 1.72 -2.36 4.17
CA VAL A 214 2.27 -1.06 4.56
C VAL A 214 3.52 -0.75 3.73
N GLY A 215 3.66 0.51 3.32
CA GLY A 215 4.89 0.99 2.70
C GLY A 215 5.99 1.14 3.74
N PHE A 216 7.19 0.67 3.44
CA PHE A 216 8.36 0.75 4.31
C PHE A 216 9.57 1.24 3.53
N GLU A 217 10.13 2.38 3.93
CA GLU A 217 11.37 2.90 3.37
C GLU A 217 12.56 2.24 4.06
N VAL A 218 13.33 1.45 3.33
CA VAL A 218 14.45 0.68 3.91
C VAL A 218 15.66 1.59 4.10
N SER A 219 16.07 1.84 5.35
CA SER A 219 17.26 2.64 5.64
C SER A 219 18.51 1.80 5.82
N ASP A 220 18.38 0.64 6.48
CA ASP A 220 19.51 -0.22 6.81
C ASP A 220 19.05 -1.66 7.05
N TYR A 221 19.99 -2.60 7.06
CA TYR A 221 19.66 -4.00 7.36
C TYR A 221 20.86 -4.75 7.94
N GLN A 222 20.57 -5.77 8.73
CA GLN A 222 21.52 -6.82 9.08
C GLN A 222 20.86 -8.13 8.77
N ALA A 223 21.27 -8.81 7.71
CA ALA A 223 20.68 -10.08 7.33
C ALA A 223 21.71 -11.20 7.54
N SER A 224 22.35 -11.25 8.71
CA SER A 224 23.38 -12.24 9.03
C SER A 224 23.20 -12.83 10.43
N GLY A 225 23.43 -14.14 10.55
CA GLY A 225 23.43 -14.85 11.82
C GLY A 225 22.01 -15.16 12.33
N SER A 226 21.84 -15.09 13.65
CA SER A 226 20.60 -15.41 14.37
C SER A 226 19.85 -14.18 14.87
N THR A 227 20.23 -12.97 14.42
CA THR A 227 19.63 -11.69 14.83
C THR A 227 19.32 -10.78 13.65
N GLY A 228 18.90 -11.36 12.52
CA GLY A 228 18.62 -10.60 11.31
C GLY A 228 17.47 -9.60 11.47
N TRP A 229 17.61 -8.39 10.92
CA TRP A 229 16.66 -7.29 10.97
C TRP A 229 16.72 -6.39 9.73
N VAL A 230 15.65 -5.62 9.51
CA VAL A 230 15.57 -4.51 8.56
C VAL A 230 15.13 -3.25 9.30
N ARG A 231 15.81 -2.13 9.09
CA ARG A 231 15.47 -0.81 9.65
C ARG A 231 14.99 0.13 8.58
N GLY A 232 14.18 1.09 9.02
CA GLY A 232 13.55 2.03 8.12
C GLY A 232 12.43 2.79 8.81
N SER A 233 11.48 3.26 8.01
CA SER A 233 10.26 3.88 8.54
C SER A 233 9.05 3.47 7.73
N PHE A 234 7.90 3.36 8.39
CA PHE A 234 6.63 3.22 7.67
C PHE A 234 6.32 4.51 6.93
N THR A 235 5.80 4.40 5.72
CA THR A 235 5.45 5.54 4.87
C THR A 235 4.12 5.32 4.15
N LYS A 236 3.48 6.42 3.77
CA LYS A 236 2.26 6.38 2.97
C LYS A 236 2.65 6.17 1.51
N VAL A 237 1.93 5.29 0.82
CA VAL A 237 2.19 4.98 -0.57
C VAL A 237 0.91 4.92 -1.38
N ILE A 238 1.00 5.39 -2.62
CA ILE A 238 0.06 5.02 -3.68
C ILE A 238 0.70 3.87 -4.42
N TRP A 239 -0.02 2.76 -4.51
CA TRP A 239 0.53 1.51 -5.01
C TRP A 239 -0.36 0.93 -6.12
N ASP A 240 0.26 0.13 -6.97
CA ASP A 240 -0.46 -0.64 -7.99
C ASP A 240 -1.14 -1.85 -7.32
N ALA A 241 -2.47 -1.80 -7.26
CA ALA A 241 -3.28 -2.70 -6.45
C ALA A 241 -4.76 -2.67 -6.87
N VAL A 242 -5.46 -3.76 -6.56
CA VAL A 242 -6.92 -3.80 -6.68
C VAL A 242 -7.54 -3.07 -5.49
N GLN A 243 -8.32 -2.04 -5.78
CA GLN A 243 -9.01 -1.25 -4.74
C GLN A 243 -10.04 -2.08 -3.98
N SER A 244 -10.07 -1.88 -2.67
CA SER A 244 -11.12 -2.44 -1.84
C SER A 244 -12.45 -1.75 -2.08
N GLN A 245 -13.49 -2.52 -2.38
CA GLN A 245 -14.85 -1.99 -2.55
C GLN A 245 -15.50 -1.61 -1.21
N SER A 246 -15.00 -2.15 -0.10
CA SER A 246 -15.50 -1.89 1.27
C SER A 246 -14.73 -0.79 2.01
N GLY A 247 -13.63 -0.28 1.42
CA GLY A 247 -12.66 0.57 2.12
C GLY A 247 -11.84 -0.12 3.20
N ALA A 248 -11.96 -1.43 3.36
CA ALA A 248 -11.14 -2.18 4.28
C ALA A 248 -9.64 -2.04 3.91
N GLY A 249 -8.79 -1.78 4.91
CA GLY A 249 -7.32 -1.75 4.73
C GLY A 249 -6.69 -0.38 4.45
N LEU A 250 -7.48 0.70 4.40
CA LEU A 250 -7.01 2.08 4.13
C LEU A 250 -5.98 2.65 5.13
N ASN A 251 -5.96 2.11 6.36
CA ASN A 251 -5.36 2.81 7.49
C ASN A 251 -3.87 2.49 7.70
N TYR A 252 -3.35 1.45 7.03
CA TYR A 252 -1.93 1.12 7.06
C TYR A 252 -1.06 2.05 6.19
N GLY A 253 -1.68 2.98 5.45
CA GLY A 253 -0.96 3.98 4.65
C GLY A 253 -0.70 3.57 3.20
N ALA A 254 -0.92 2.31 2.83
CA ALA A 254 -0.97 1.89 1.44
C ALA A 254 -2.36 2.17 0.84
N ARG A 255 -2.40 2.78 -0.35
CA ARG A 255 -3.64 3.14 -1.05
C ARG A 255 -3.54 2.82 -2.54
N ALA A 256 -4.67 2.52 -3.17
CA ALA A 256 -4.81 2.55 -4.62
C ALA A 256 -5.72 3.71 -5.02
N ILE A 257 -5.56 4.23 -6.23
CA ILE A 257 -6.38 5.31 -6.80
C ILE A 257 -7.05 4.82 -8.08
N GLN A 258 -8.34 5.10 -8.23
CA GLN A 258 -9.12 4.71 -9.39
C GLN A 258 -9.96 5.90 -9.88
N LEU A 259 -10.02 6.05 -11.19
CA LEU A 259 -11.00 6.90 -11.87
C LEU A 259 -12.33 6.14 -11.92
N ILE A 260 -13.39 6.74 -11.39
CA ILE A 260 -14.72 6.10 -11.31
C ILE A 260 -15.75 6.75 -12.23
N GLU A 261 -15.49 7.97 -12.71
CA GLU A 261 -16.30 8.71 -13.70
C GLU A 261 -15.42 9.72 -14.42
#